data_AF-A0A925JPG1-F1
#
_entry.id   AF-A0A925JPG1-F1
#
_cell.length_a   1.000
_cell.length_b   1.000
_cell.length_c   1.000
_cell.angle_alpha   90.00
_cell.angle_beta   90.00
_cell.angle_gamma   90.00
#
_symmetry.space_group_name_H-M   'P 1'
#
loop_
_entity.id
_entity.type
_entity.pdbx_description
1 polymer ?
#
loop_
_entity_poly.entity_id
_entity_poly.type
_entity_poly.pdbx_seq_one_letter_code
_entity_poly.pdbx_strand_id
1 'polypeptide(L)' 'MASFEVDLKKGINGIGLGENIERFVFLLGKPEEVIDTYKREDGTEFYQYYTQGISLRVLVDSVEAIFYYFQRK' A
#
# COMPACT_ATOMS: atom_id res chain seq x y z
N MET A 1 22.91 -7.36 -2.43
CA MET A 1 21.55 -6.82 -2.20
C MET A 1 20.64 -7.43 -3.25
N ALA A 2 19.66 -8.24 -2.84
CA ALA A 2 18.69 -8.80 -3.78
C ALA A 2 17.55 -7.79 -3.95
N SER A 3 17.43 -7.23 -5.16
CA SER A 3 16.25 -6.46 -5.58
C SER A 3 15.29 -7.43 -6.27
N PHE A 4 14.07 -7.54 -5.77
CA PHE A 4 12.99 -8.25 -6.46
C PHE A 4 12.13 -7.23 -7.22
N GLU A 5 11.95 -7.49 -8.51
CA GLU A 5 11.09 -6.69 -9.39
C GLU A 5 9.65 -7.19 -9.22
N VAL A 6 8.81 -6.37 -8.57
CA VAL A 6 7.36 -6.62 -8.52
C VAL A 6 6.77 -5.95 -9.76
N ASP A 7 6.38 -6.73 -10.76
CA ASP A 7 5.58 -6.23 -11.88
C ASP A 7 4.17 -5.88 -11.37
N LEU A 8 4.02 -4.64 -10.91
CA LEU A 8 2.79 -4.11 -10.35
C LEU A 8 1.64 -4.15 -11.37
N LYS A 9 1.91 -4.16 -12.68
CA LYS A 9 0.86 -4.35 -13.70
C LYS A 9 0.34 -5.78 -13.77
N LYS A 10 1.07 -6.78 -13.27
CA LYS A 10 0.58 -8.16 -13.15
C LYS A 10 0.11 -8.47 -11.73
N GLY A 11 0.73 -7.88 -10.70
CA GLY A 11 0.36 -8.06 -9.29
C GLY A 11 -0.88 -7.29 -8.89
N ILE A 12 -0.95 -5.98 -9.18
CA ILE A 12 -2.06 -5.11 -8.74
C ILE A 12 -3.29 -5.26 -9.63
N ASN A 13 -3.14 -5.69 -10.90
CA ASN A 13 -4.31 -6.12 -11.69
C ASN A 13 -4.98 -7.40 -11.13
N GLY A 14 -4.34 -8.13 -10.21
CA GLY A 14 -4.95 -9.25 -9.46
C GLY A 14 -5.33 -8.92 -8.01
N ILE A 15 -5.06 -7.70 -7.55
CA ILE A 15 -5.33 -7.23 -6.18
C ILE A 15 -6.02 -5.88 -6.32
N GLY A 16 -7.35 -5.94 -6.36
CA GLY A 16 -8.18 -4.77 -6.59
C GLY A 16 -8.28 -3.86 -5.37
N LEU A 17 -8.86 -2.69 -5.61
CA LEU A 17 -9.53 -1.92 -4.56
C LEU A 17 -10.59 -2.82 -3.91
N GLY A 18 -10.74 -2.77 -2.59
CA GLY A 18 -11.64 -3.65 -1.84
C GLY A 18 -11.00 -4.90 -1.23
N GLU A 19 -9.72 -5.16 -1.54
CA GLU A 19 -8.97 -6.29 -0.98
C GLU A 19 -8.43 -5.98 0.42
N ASN A 20 -8.26 -7.02 1.24
CA ASN A 20 -7.78 -6.88 2.60
C ASN A 20 -6.30 -6.46 2.64
N ILE A 21 -5.97 -5.52 3.54
CA ILE A 21 -4.62 -4.99 3.73
C ILE A 21 -3.59 -6.06 4.08
N GLU A 22 -3.95 -7.13 4.77
CA GLU A 22 -3.04 -8.24 5.09
C GLU A 22 -2.47 -8.91 3.83
N ARG A 23 -3.26 -8.96 2.75
CA ARG A 23 -2.79 -9.50 1.47
C ARG A 23 -1.71 -8.62 0.85
N PHE A 24 -1.85 -7.29 0.97
CA PHE A 24 -0.82 -6.36 0.53
C PHE A 24 0.42 -6.45 1.41
N VAL A 25 0.26 -6.56 2.74
CA VAL A 25 1.39 -6.74 3.67
C VAL A 25 2.15 -8.04 3.39
N PHE A 26 1.46 -9.12 3.02
CA PHE A 26 2.10 -10.37 2.62
C PHE A 26 2.95 -10.21 1.35
N LEU A 27 2.46 -9.43 0.37
CA LEU A 27 3.10 -9.30 -0.94
C LEU A 27 4.18 -8.22 -1.02
N LEU A 28 3.95 -7.08 -0.36
CA LEU A 28 4.85 -5.93 -0.36
C LEU A 28 5.81 -5.95 0.84
N GLY A 29 5.52 -6.79 1.84
CA GLY A 29 6.16 -6.76 3.14
C GLY A 29 5.47 -5.81 4.11
N LYS A 30 6.07 -5.64 5.29
CA LYS A 30 5.58 -4.67 6.27
C LYS A 30 5.76 -3.24 5.74
N PRO A 31 4.76 -2.36 5.92
CA PRO A 31 4.91 -0.95 5.59
C PRO A 31 6.05 -0.33 6.42
N GLU A 32 6.71 0.66 5.85
CA GLU A 32 7.75 1.43 6.54
C GLU A 32 7.13 2.39 7.56
N GLU A 33 5.92 2.88 7.27
CA GLU A 33 5.15 3.73 8.17
C GLU A 33 3.66 3.45 7.99
N VAL A 34 2.93 3.33 9.10
CA VAL A 34 1.48 3.37 9.11
C VAL A 34 1.09 4.73 9.68
N ILE A 35 0.65 5.58 8.78
CA ILE A 35 0.23 6.93 9.08
C ILE A 35 -1.22 6.84 9.57
N ASP A 36 -1.39 6.79 10.89
CA ASP A 36 -2.67 6.99 11.60
C ASP A 36 -3.13 8.46 11.55
N THR A 37 -2.55 9.24 10.64
CA THR A 37 -2.58 10.70 10.71
C THR A 37 -3.99 11.14 10.37
N TYR A 38 -4.64 11.55 11.45
CA TYR A 38 -6.06 11.80 11.60
C TYR A 38 -6.87 10.50 11.62
N LYS A 39 -7.23 10.06 12.84
CA LYS A 39 -8.60 9.61 13.11
C LYS A 39 -9.55 10.65 12.53
N ARG A 40 -9.80 10.59 11.23
CA ARG A 40 -11.09 10.96 10.71
C ARG A 40 -12.05 9.99 11.37
N GLU A 41 -13.21 10.48 11.76
CA GLU A 41 -14.26 9.65 12.36
C GLU A 41 -14.62 8.42 11.48
N ASP A 42 -14.17 8.40 10.22
CA ASP A 42 -14.37 7.33 9.25
C ASP A 42 -13.48 6.08 9.44
N GLY A 43 -12.34 6.15 10.17
CA GLY A 43 -11.47 4.98 10.37
C GLY A 43 -10.51 4.67 9.21
N THR A 44 -10.13 5.69 8.43
CA THR A 44 -9.13 5.56 7.35
C THR A 44 -7.69 5.53 7.88
N GLU A 45 -6.85 4.64 7.34
CA GLU A 45 -5.41 4.52 7.60
C GLU A 45 -4.59 4.64 6.31
N PHE A 46 -3.32 5.03 6.41
CA PHE A 46 -2.41 5.07 5.26
C PHE A 46 -1.14 4.25 5.49
N TYR A 47 -0.90 3.27 4.63
CA TYR A 47 0.25 2.37 4.70
C TYR A 47 1.30 2.85 3.68
N GLN A 48 2.46 3.27 4.15
CA GLN A 48 3.52 3.84 3.33
C GLN A 48 4.63 2.82 3.07
N TYR A 49 4.99 2.72 1.80
CA TYR A 49 6.05 1.88 1.25
C TYR A 49 6.97 2.79 0.42
N TYR A 50 7.70 3.66 1.10
CA TYR A 50 8.59 4.67 0.53
C TYR A 50 9.64 4.08 -0.41
N THR A 51 10.24 2.94 -0.04
CA THR A 51 11.25 2.25 -0.85
C THR A 51 10.66 1.77 -2.18
N GLN A 52 9.40 1.35 -2.18
CA GLN A 52 8.66 0.94 -3.38
C GLN A 52 7.96 2.11 -4.08
N GLY A 53 7.93 3.29 -3.46
CA GLY A 53 7.18 4.45 -3.96
C GLY A 53 5.67 4.22 -3.97
N ILE A 54 5.12 3.50 -2.99
CA ILE A 54 3.70 3.13 -2.91
C ILE A 54 3.09 3.67 -1.61
N SER A 55 1.81 4.06 -1.68
CA SER A 55 0.97 4.22 -0.50
C SER A 55 -0.42 3.66 -0.71
N LEU A 56 -0.93 3.01 0.32
CA LEU A 56 -2.27 2.44 0.34
C LEU A 56 -3.13 3.26 1.29
N ARG A 57 -4.32 3.67 0.82
CA ARG A 57 -5.39 4.16 1.70
C ARG A 57 -6.26 2.98 2.08
N VAL A 58 -6.43 2.75 3.36
CA VAL A 58 -7.17 1.61 3.92
C VAL A 58 -8.34 2.13 4.73
N LEU A 59 -9.52 1.51 4.59
CA LEU A 59 -10.71 1.79 5.39
C LEU A 59 -11.24 0.46 5.91
N VAL A 60 -11.26 0.26 7.24
CA VAL A 60 -11.74 -1.00 7.86
C VAL A 60 -11.10 -2.22 7.18
N ASP A 61 -9.76 -2.26 7.19
CA ASP A 61 -8.92 -3.30 6.57
C ASP A 61 -9.02 -3.44 5.05
N SER A 62 -9.86 -2.67 4.36
CA SER A 62 -10.02 -2.69 2.89
C SER A 62 -9.14 -1.62 2.23
N VAL A 63 -8.35 -2.00 1.23
CA VAL A 63 -7.57 -1.04 0.43
C VAL A 63 -8.49 -0.30 -0.55
N GLU A 64 -8.72 0.98 -0.28
CA GLU A 64 -9.63 1.84 -1.05
C GLU A 64 -8.93 2.68 -2.11
N ALA A 65 -7.61 2.88 -2.00
CA ALA A 65 -6.82 3.56 -3.03
C ALA A 65 -5.35 3.16 -2.95
N ILE A 66 -4.68 3.25 -4.10
CA ILE A 66 -3.23 3.02 -4.23
C ILE A 66 -2.63 4.24 -4.93
N PHE A 67 -1.68 4.90 -4.27
CA PHE A 67 -0.92 6.02 -4.79
C PHE A 67 0.49 5.57 -5.14
N TYR A 68 0.97 5.99 -6.31
CA TYR A 68 2.35 5.77 -6.75
C TYR A 68 3.10 7.09 -6.74
N TYR A 69 4.22 7.11 -6.03
CA TYR A 69 5.14 8.23 -6.02
C TYR A 69 6.40 7.79 -6.76
N PHE A 70 6.64 8.40 -7.93
CA PHE A 70 7.94 8.27 -8.54
C PHE A 70 8.93 9.10 -7.72
N GLN A 71 9.82 8.44 -6.98
CA GLN A 71 11.05 9.09 -6.54
C GLN A 71 11.81 9.48 -7.81
N ARG A 72 11.77 10.76 -8.17
CA ARG A 72 12.70 11.31 -9.16
C ARG A 72 14.11 11.09 -8.61
N LYS A 73 14.85 10.17 -9.22
CA LYS A 73 16.31 10.11 -9.09
C LYS A 73 16.94 11.37 -9.64
#